data_AF-A0A6C0L9N6-F1
#
_entry.id   AF-A0A6C0L9N6-F1
#
_cell.length_a   1.000
_cell.length_b   1.000
_cell.length_c   1.000
_cell.angle_alpha   90.00
_cell.angle_beta   90.00
_cell.angle_gamma   90.00
#
_symmetry.space_group_name_H-M   'P 1'
#
loop_
_entity.id
_entity.type
_entity.pdbx_description
1 polymer ?
#
loop_
_entity_poly.entity_id
_entity_poly.type
_entity_poly.pdbx_seq_one_letter_code
_entity_poly.pdbx_strand_id
1 'polypeptide(L)'
;MNSTIDASSKHAFHTISNVEFTGVYDNLVYNFAHTRGSISWYHFFIRYGDKVYMEVKGVGDIVISFAELQKNRYWKYYYDLSLMLTNNEDKNMVIQYHKYGSEYLDEQIYQEPRFWSFNTAYIETSMNLKSTSVKNYGNICYYKINPYDLENMEYTSVKNLEIFEGNYMITSPEIKNKGFNKMCVIYNNLVIDYHANIMEKELEDLSTIIQDKKNVITLTTLLDKEDMNGDILMIIYNNLVSTDGDKKYKDIINKIGNYGRLERNAQILAA
;
A
#
# COMPACT_ATOMS: atom_id res chain seq x y z
N MET A 1 -3.01 3.47 23.67
CA MET A 1 -2.94 2.58 22.47
C MET A 1 -1.91 1.46 22.66
N ASN A 2 -2.23 0.22 22.30
CA ASN A 2 -1.29 -0.92 22.36
C ASN A 2 -0.55 -1.06 21.03
N SER A 3 0.79 -1.15 21.05
CA SER A 3 1.59 -1.26 19.83
C SER A 3 2.76 -2.24 19.94
N THR A 4 3.12 -2.82 18.80
CA THR A 4 4.37 -3.56 18.59
C THR A 4 5.34 -2.66 17.84
N ILE A 5 6.62 -2.67 18.21
CA ILE A 5 7.64 -1.81 17.61
C ILE A 5 8.78 -2.66 17.06
N ASP A 6 9.09 -2.49 15.78
CA ASP A 6 10.31 -2.98 15.15
C ASP A 6 11.19 -1.78 14.77
N ALA A 7 12.38 -1.68 15.35
CA ALA A 7 13.23 -0.49 15.25
C ALA A 7 14.52 -0.79 14.49
N SER A 8 14.83 0.09 13.54
CA SER A 8 16.11 0.16 12.84
C SER A 8 16.88 1.41 13.26
N SER A 9 18.09 1.61 12.71
CA SER A 9 18.88 2.81 12.98
C SER A 9 18.28 4.11 12.40
N LYS A 10 17.32 4.02 11.46
CA LYS A 10 16.73 5.18 10.77
C LYS A 10 15.24 5.38 11.06
N HIS A 11 14.51 4.28 11.25
CA HIS A 11 13.05 4.27 11.37
C HIS A 11 12.60 3.28 12.43
N ALA A 12 11.48 3.57 13.07
CA ALA A 12 10.73 2.60 13.87
C ALA A 12 9.37 2.32 13.22
N PHE A 13 9.07 1.05 12.99
CA PHE A 13 7.78 0.58 12.50
C PHE A 13 6.90 0.27 13.70
N HIS A 14 5.72 0.90 13.75
CA HIS A 14 4.75 0.71 14.82
C HIS A 14 3.50 0.06 14.24
N THR A 15 3.13 -1.11 14.76
CA THR A 15 1.84 -1.75 14.46
C THR A 15 0.89 -1.52 15.62
N ILE A 16 -0.23 -0.84 15.38
CA ILE A 16 -1.24 -0.47 16.38
C ILE A 16 -2.58 -1.13 16.00
N SER A 17 -2.96 -2.18 16.72
CA SER A 17 -4.05 -3.08 16.32
C SER A 17 -5.44 -2.44 16.30
N ASN A 18 -5.64 -1.34 17.02
CA ASN A 18 -6.93 -0.65 17.12
C ASN A 18 -6.95 0.74 16.47
N VAL A 19 -5.99 1.00 15.56
CA VAL A 19 -5.92 2.24 14.78
C VAL A 19 -5.86 1.92 13.30
N GLU A 20 -6.61 2.66 12.48
CA GLU A 20 -6.52 2.63 11.02
C GLU A 20 -5.86 3.93 10.53
N PHE A 21 -4.68 3.80 9.90
CA PHE A 21 -3.93 4.84 9.21
C PHE A 21 -4.24 4.74 7.72
N THR A 22 -4.89 5.76 7.16
CA THR A 22 -5.20 5.81 5.73
C THR A 22 -5.06 7.21 5.17
N GLY A 23 -4.98 7.32 3.85
CA GLY A 23 -4.98 8.63 3.21
C GLY A 23 -5.19 8.58 1.71
N VAL A 24 -5.55 9.73 1.16
CA VAL A 24 -5.55 10.00 -0.27
C VAL A 24 -4.50 11.07 -0.51
N TYR A 25 -3.55 10.79 -1.38
CA TYR A 25 -2.58 11.76 -1.88
C TYR A 25 -2.73 11.84 -3.40
N ASP A 26 -3.09 13.01 -3.92
CA ASP A 26 -3.14 13.31 -5.35
C ASP A 26 -2.01 14.26 -5.70
N ASN A 27 -1.18 13.86 -6.65
CA ASN A 27 0.01 14.57 -7.07
C ASN A 27 -0.06 14.93 -8.55
N LEU A 28 -0.10 16.21 -8.85
CA LEU A 28 0.05 16.73 -10.20
C LEU A 28 1.53 17.06 -10.45
N VAL A 29 2.18 16.32 -11.35
CA VAL A 29 3.58 16.52 -11.72
C VAL A 29 3.67 17.18 -13.09
N TYR A 30 4.54 18.17 -13.20
CA TYR A 30 4.87 18.85 -14.45
C TYR A 30 6.38 19.05 -14.60
N ASN A 31 6.86 18.87 -15.82
CA ASN A 31 8.26 18.94 -16.19
C ASN A 31 8.40 19.57 -17.58
N PHE A 32 8.08 20.85 -17.70
CA PHE A 32 8.30 21.59 -18.95
C PHE A 32 9.75 22.07 -19.05
N ALA A 33 10.22 22.40 -20.25
CA ALA A 33 11.64 22.67 -20.56
C ALA A 33 12.39 23.61 -19.59
N HIS A 34 11.67 24.51 -18.89
CA HIS A 34 12.25 25.45 -17.92
C HIS A 34 11.54 25.45 -16.55
N THR A 35 10.59 24.54 -16.32
CA THR A 35 9.81 24.49 -15.07
C THR A 35 9.48 23.04 -14.72
N ARG A 36 10.10 22.56 -13.64
CA ARG A 36 9.76 21.28 -13.00
C ARG A 36 9.13 21.56 -11.64
N GLY A 37 8.05 20.87 -11.34
CA GLY A 37 7.43 20.96 -10.02
C GLY A 37 6.28 19.98 -9.84
N SER A 38 5.68 20.04 -8.67
CA SER A 38 4.51 19.25 -8.32
C SER A 38 3.54 20.07 -7.47
N ILE A 39 2.26 19.85 -7.69
CA ILE A 39 1.19 20.37 -6.82
C ILE A 39 0.47 19.15 -6.27
N SER A 40 0.42 19.05 -4.95
CA SER A 40 -0.30 17.96 -4.29
C SER A 40 -1.52 18.44 -3.53
N TRP A 41 -2.50 17.55 -3.40
CA TRP A 41 -3.63 17.63 -2.49
C TRP A 41 -3.69 16.35 -1.67
N TYR A 42 -4.16 16.45 -0.43
CA TYR A 42 -4.31 15.26 0.41
C TYR A 42 -5.49 15.34 1.36
N HIS A 43 -5.98 14.15 1.70
CA HIS A 43 -6.90 13.87 2.81
C HIS A 43 -6.30 12.73 3.61
N PHE A 44 -5.79 13.01 4.80
CA PHE A 44 -5.19 12.00 5.68
C PHE A 44 -6.12 11.71 6.86
N PHE A 45 -6.20 10.44 7.23
CA PHE A 45 -7.09 9.95 8.27
C PHE A 45 -6.35 9.08 9.26
N ILE A 46 -6.63 9.27 10.55
CA ILE A 46 -6.30 8.30 11.60
C ILE A 46 -7.59 7.99 12.33
N ARG A 47 -8.03 6.74 12.31
CA ARG A 47 -9.22 6.29 13.04
C ARG A 47 -8.84 5.44 14.23
N TYR A 48 -9.29 5.83 15.41
CA TYR A 48 -9.17 5.11 16.67
C TYR A 48 -10.56 4.88 17.27
N GLY A 49 -11.11 3.68 17.07
CA GLY A 49 -12.50 3.40 17.46
C GLY A 49 -13.50 4.31 16.73
N ASP A 50 -14.24 5.11 17.50
CA ASP A 50 -15.15 6.14 16.98
C ASP A 50 -14.44 7.48 16.71
N LYS A 51 -13.23 7.71 17.21
CA LYS A 51 -12.54 8.99 17.00
C LYS A 51 -11.77 8.96 15.67
N VAL A 52 -11.92 10.02 14.88
CA VAL A 52 -11.23 10.19 13.60
C VAL A 52 -10.51 11.53 13.58
N TYR A 53 -9.19 11.48 13.44
CA TYR A 53 -8.40 12.61 12.97
C TYR A 53 -8.52 12.69 11.45
N MET A 54 -8.85 13.87 10.93
CA MET A 54 -8.81 14.16 9.50
C MET A 54 -7.98 15.41 9.27
N GLU A 55 -7.04 15.33 8.34
CA GLU A 55 -6.23 16.44 7.88
C GLU A 55 -6.41 16.64 6.37
N VAL A 56 -6.66 17.89 5.95
CA VAL A 56 -6.85 18.24 4.54
C VAL A 56 -5.97 19.42 4.16
N LYS A 57 -5.17 19.24 3.11
CA LYS A 57 -4.23 20.27 2.65
C LYS A 57 -4.95 21.57 2.30
N GLY A 58 -4.49 22.68 2.90
CA GLY A 58 -5.06 24.00 2.67
C GLY A 58 -6.40 24.27 3.37
N VAL A 59 -6.92 23.31 4.14
CA VAL A 59 -8.14 23.46 4.95
C VAL A 59 -7.80 23.46 6.44
N GLY A 60 -7.02 22.48 6.89
CA GLY A 60 -6.61 22.32 8.29
C GLY A 60 -6.76 20.89 8.78
N ASP A 61 -6.87 20.72 10.10
CA ASP A 61 -7.05 19.45 10.77
C ASP A 61 -8.19 19.49 11.80
N ILE A 62 -8.92 18.37 11.93
CA ILE A 62 -10.02 18.20 12.88
C ILE A 62 -10.02 16.80 13.49
N VAL A 63 -10.66 16.69 14.66
CA VAL A 63 -10.94 15.43 15.36
C VAL A 63 -12.45 15.32 15.52
N ILE A 64 -13.06 14.35 14.86
CA ILE A 64 -14.52 14.15 14.81
C ILE A 64 -14.88 12.71 15.13
N SER A 65 -16.16 12.44 15.36
CA SER A 65 -16.63 11.05 15.44
C SER A 65 -16.69 10.43 14.04
N PHE A 66 -16.62 9.10 13.97
CA PHE A 66 -16.77 8.37 12.73
C PHE A 66 -18.18 8.61 12.16
N ALA A 67 -19.19 8.65 13.02
CA ALA A 67 -20.54 9.00 12.62
C ALA A 67 -20.63 10.39 11.98
N GLU A 68 -19.89 11.38 12.49
CA GLU A 68 -19.87 12.73 11.91
C GLU A 68 -19.19 12.74 10.53
N LEU A 69 -18.06 12.04 10.38
CA LEU A 69 -17.39 11.89 9.08
C LEU A 69 -18.33 11.32 8.02
N GLN A 70 -19.16 10.34 8.39
CA GLN A 70 -20.08 9.66 7.46
C GLN A 70 -21.25 10.54 6.99
N LYS A 71 -21.59 11.63 7.71
CA LYS A 71 -22.66 12.55 7.31
C LYS A 71 -22.27 13.42 6.11
N ASN A 72 -21.01 13.84 6.04
CA ASN A 72 -20.52 14.66 4.95
C ASN A 72 -20.13 13.78 3.76
N ARG A 73 -20.88 13.87 2.66
CA ARG A 73 -20.67 13.03 1.47
C ARG A 73 -19.26 13.15 0.87
N TYR A 74 -18.60 14.29 1.02
CA TYR A 74 -17.26 14.52 0.46
C TYR A 74 -16.21 13.85 1.34
N TRP A 75 -16.28 14.06 2.66
CA TRP A 75 -15.35 13.43 3.61
C TRP A 75 -15.50 11.91 3.60
N LYS A 76 -16.75 11.42 3.56
CA LYS A 76 -17.05 10.00 3.42
C LYS A 76 -16.39 9.42 2.16
N TYR A 77 -16.55 10.08 1.01
CA TYR A 77 -15.95 9.60 -0.25
C TYR A 77 -14.43 9.49 -0.14
N TYR A 78 -13.76 10.53 0.36
CA TYR A 78 -12.31 10.50 0.50
C TYR A 78 -11.83 9.49 1.53
N TYR A 79 -12.60 9.26 2.61
CA TYR A 79 -12.30 8.20 3.56
C TYR A 79 -12.44 6.81 2.91
N ASP A 80 -13.52 6.54 2.18
CA ASP A 80 -13.72 5.28 1.47
C ASP A 80 -12.62 5.05 0.42
N LEU A 81 -12.25 6.09 -0.33
CA LEU A 81 -11.15 6.04 -1.30
C LEU A 81 -9.81 5.76 -0.62
N SER A 82 -9.56 6.37 0.55
CA SER A 82 -8.34 6.13 1.32
C SER A 82 -8.17 4.67 1.73
N LEU A 83 -9.28 4.01 2.07
CA LEU A 83 -9.30 2.58 2.41
C LEU A 83 -9.00 1.70 1.20
N MET A 84 -9.37 2.14 -0.01
CA MET A 84 -9.03 1.39 -1.23
C MET A 84 -7.58 1.60 -1.66
N LEU A 85 -6.95 2.73 -1.30
CA LEU A 85 -5.54 3.03 -1.62
C LEU A 85 -4.55 2.49 -0.60
N THR A 86 -5.00 2.29 0.65
CA THR A 86 -4.18 1.74 1.73
C THR A 86 -4.40 0.23 1.83
N ASN A 87 -3.34 -0.57 1.72
CA ASN A 87 -3.47 -2.02 1.83
C ASN A 87 -3.87 -2.44 3.25
N ASN A 88 -4.63 -3.54 3.34
CA ASN A 88 -5.13 -4.07 4.61
C ASN A 88 -4.01 -4.51 5.56
N GLU A 89 -2.85 -4.92 5.04
CA GLU A 89 -1.69 -5.30 5.84
C GLU A 89 -1.00 -4.09 6.48
N ASP A 90 -1.08 -2.93 5.82
CA ASP A 90 -0.38 -1.70 6.22
C ASP A 90 -1.25 -0.74 7.02
N LYS A 91 -2.58 -0.88 6.98
CA LYS A 91 -3.51 0.08 7.61
C LYS A 91 -3.33 0.23 9.13
N ASN A 92 -2.74 -0.75 9.80
CA ASN A 92 -2.45 -0.68 11.23
C ASN A 92 -1.00 -0.27 11.51
N MET A 93 -0.23 0.07 10.48
CA MET A 93 1.19 0.39 10.57
C MET A 93 1.45 1.88 10.34
N VAL A 94 2.31 2.46 11.17
CA VAL A 94 2.86 3.80 11.02
C VAL A 94 4.37 3.76 11.22
N ILE A 95 5.10 4.57 10.48
CA ILE A 95 6.56 4.61 10.48
C ILE A 95 7.01 5.90 11.13
N GLN A 96 7.77 5.80 12.21
CA GLN A 96 8.41 6.94 12.85
C GLN A 96 9.80 7.16 12.24
N TYR A 97 10.02 8.35 11.66
CA TYR A 97 11.31 8.77 11.16
C TYR A 97 12.08 9.49 12.26
N HIS A 98 13.32 9.05 12.52
CA HIS A 98 14.18 9.76 13.46
C HIS A 98 14.61 11.11 12.87
N LYS A 99 14.56 12.15 13.71
CA LYS A 99 15.09 13.49 13.40
C LYS A 99 16.51 13.30 12.86
N TYR A 100 16.82 13.85 11.68
CA TYR A 100 18.09 13.72 10.94
C TYR A 100 18.30 12.47 10.06
N GLY A 101 17.26 11.66 9.79
CA GLY A 101 17.33 10.64 8.73
C GLY A 101 17.47 11.26 7.33
N SER A 102 18.44 10.81 6.52
CA SER A 102 18.79 11.36 5.20
C SER A 102 17.70 11.29 4.12
N GLU A 103 16.57 10.65 4.41
CA GLU A 103 15.44 10.42 3.49
C GLU A 103 14.26 11.37 3.78
N TYR A 104 14.48 12.33 4.67
CA TYR A 104 13.51 13.34 5.05
C TYR A 104 13.30 14.40 3.96
N LEU A 105 12.34 14.16 3.08
CA LEU A 105 11.96 15.05 1.97
C LEU A 105 10.79 15.97 2.38
N ASP A 106 11.03 16.86 3.35
CA ASP A 106 9.95 17.58 4.04
C ASP A 106 9.64 18.97 3.45
N GLU A 107 10.66 19.72 3.03
CA GLU A 107 10.52 21.17 2.77
C GLU A 107 9.65 21.54 1.55
N GLN A 108 9.22 20.57 0.72
CA GLN A 108 8.40 20.85 -0.48
C GLN A 108 6.92 20.49 -0.35
N ILE A 109 6.54 19.63 0.60
CA ILE A 109 5.14 19.13 0.71
C ILE A 109 4.45 19.70 1.95
N TYR A 110 5.16 19.83 3.07
CA TYR A 110 4.62 20.24 4.36
C TYR A 110 5.25 21.54 4.84
N GLN A 111 4.48 22.31 5.61
CA GLN A 111 4.93 23.61 6.14
C GLN A 111 5.73 23.47 7.45
N GLU A 112 5.71 22.27 8.04
CA GLU A 112 6.29 21.99 9.34
C GLU A 112 6.86 20.57 9.38
N PRO A 113 7.88 20.31 10.21
CA PRO A 113 8.44 18.97 10.38
C PRO A 113 7.43 17.93 10.86
N ARG A 114 7.24 16.88 10.05
CA ARG A 114 6.43 15.69 10.36
C ARG A 114 7.29 14.45 10.53
N PHE A 115 6.99 13.57 11.47
CA PHE A 115 7.84 12.39 11.75
C PHE A 115 7.12 11.05 11.60
N TRP A 116 5.81 11.08 11.32
CA TRP A 116 4.96 9.89 11.32
C TRP A 116 4.41 9.66 9.92
N SER A 117 5.02 8.74 9.18
CA SER A 117 4.56 8.37 7.85
C SER A 117 3.69 7.12 7.88
N PHE A 118 2.91 6.92 6.82
CA PHE A 118 2.13 5.70 6.62
C PHE A 118 2.16 5.30 5.15
N ASN A 119 1.93 4.01 4.90
CA ASN A 119 1.97 3.46 3.56
C ASN A 119 0.60 3.57 2.90
N THR A 120 0.51 4.36 1.83
CA THR A 120 -0.65 4.37 0.95
C THR A 120 -0.20 4.50 -0.51
N ALA A 121 -0.93 3.85 -1.42
CA ALA A 121 -0.82 4.17 -2.83
C ALA A 121 -1.32 5.61 -3.06
N TYR A 122 -0.84 6.26 -4.13
CA TYR A 122 -1.18 7.64 -4.42
C TYR A 122 -1.54 7.84 -5.89
N ILE A 123 -2.37 8.85 -6.15
CA ILE A 123 -2.78 9.21 -7.50
C ILE A 123 -1.75 10.18 -8.06
N GLU A 124 -1.23 9.91 -9.24
CA GLU A 124 -0.30 10.79 -9.94
C GLU A 124 -0.85 11.18 -11.31
N THR A 125 -0.99 12.49 -11.52
CA THR A 125 -1.30 13.09 -12.81
C THR A 125 -0.03 13.68 -13.41
N SER A 126 0.45 13.13 -14.52
CA SER A 126 1.58 13.69 -15.28
C SER A 126 1.06 14.60 -16.40
N MET A 127 1.31 15.91 -16.29
CA MET A 127 0.95 16.85 -17.36
C MET A 127 1.71 16.59 -18.66
N ASN A 128 2.96 16.12 -18.54
CA ASN A 128 3.82 15.80 -19.67
C ASN A 128 3.30 14.60 -20.47
N LEU A 129 2.97 13.52 -19.76
CA LEU A 129 2.49 12.29 -20.36
C LEU A 129 0.98 12.32 -20.63
N LYS A 130 0.28 13.35 -20.12
CA LYS A 130 -1.19 13.47 -20.15
C LYS A 130 -1.87 12.22 -19.62
N SER A 131 -1.30 11.65 -18.55
CA SER A 131 -1.74 10.39 -17.96
C SER A 131 -2.04 10.58 -16.48
N THR A 132 -3.03 9.85 -15.99
CA THR A 132 -3.30 9.72 -14.55
C THR A 132 -3.22 8.24 -14.19
N SER A 133 -2.53 7.90 -13.10
CA SER A 133 -2.36 6.52 -12.66
C SER A 133 -2.20 6.45 -11.15
N VAL A 134 -2.60 5.34 -10.55
CA VAL A 134 -2.21 5.03 -9.17
C VAL A 134 -0.75 4.55 -9.18
N LYS A 135 0.07 5.11 -8.29
CA LYS A 135 1.44 4.71 -8.04
C LYS A 135 1.52 3.97 -6.71
N ASN A 136 2.36 2.95 -6.69
CA ASN A 136 2.73 2.26 -5.46
C ASN A 136 3.43 3.22 -4.49
N TYR A 137 3.45 2.81 -3.23
CA TYR A 137 3.97 3.54 -2.08
C TYR A 137 5.17 4.43 -2.39
N GLY A 138 5.03 5.71 -2.06
CA GLY A 138 6.14 6.64 -1.89
C GLY A 138 6.19 7.08 -0.44
N ASN A 139 7.40 7.28 0.11
CA ASN A 139 7.63 7.84 1.45
C ASN A 139 7.24 9.34 1.49
N ILE A 140 5.99 9.68 1.17
CA ILE A 140 5.52 11.05 0.92
C ILE A 140 4.35 11.46 1.81
N CYS A 141 3.66 10.52 2.46
CA CYS A 141 2.49 10.80 3.30
C CYS A 141 2.88 10.82 4.78
N TYR A 142 2.76 11.98 5.43
CA TYR A 142 3.12 12.16 6.84
C TYR A 142 2.02 12.88 7.60
N TYR A 143 1.65 12.33 8.76
CA TYR A 143 0.74 12.97 9.69
C TYR A 143 1.43 14.12 10.42
N LYS A 144 0.67 15.20 10.64
CA LYS A 144 1.07 16.33 11.47
C LYS A 144 1.19 15.96 12.95
N ILE A 145 0.35 15.05 13.43
CA ILE A 145 0.28 14.66 14.84
C ILE A 145 1.09 13.40 15.13
N ASN A 146 1.43 13.21 16.41
CA ASN A 146 1.83 11.91 16.91
C ASN A 146 0.58 11.02 17.06
N PRO A 147 0.50 9.86 16.39
CA PRO A 147 -0.66 8.95 16.46
C PRO A 147 -1.10 8.58 17.87
N TYR A 148 -0.16 8.45 18.80
CA TYR A 148 -0.46 8.06 20.18
C TYR A 148 -1.24 9.13 20.95
N ASP A 149 -1.19 10.39 20.50
CA ASP A 149 -1.88 11.50 21.16
C ASP A 149 -3.38 11.50 20.83
N LEU A 150 -3.80 10.89 19.71
CA LEU A 150 -5.18 10.91 19.21
C LEU A 150 -6.19 10.42 20.26
N GLU A 151 -5.83 9.39 21.03
CA GLU A 151 -6.68 8.84 22.10
C GLU A 151 -7.13 9.93 23.08
N ASN A 152 -6.25 10.88 23.39
CA ASN A 152 -6.48 11.95 24.36
C ASN A 152 -6.86 13.30 23.74
N MET A 153 -6.83 13.43 22.41
CA MET A 153 -7.24 14.67 21.74
C MET A 153 -8.74 14.94 21.94
N GLU A 154 -9.09 16.20 22.22
CA GLU A 154 -10.48 16.63 22.28
C GLU A 154 -11.12 16.63 20.89
N TYR A 155 -12.43 16.38 20.85
CA TYR A 155 -13.20 16.58 19.63
C TYR A 155 -13.21 18.06 19.24
N THR A 156 -13.15 18.33 17.94
CA THR A 156 -13.29 19.67 17.39
C THR A 156 -14.62 20.26 17.81
N SER A 157 -14.58 21.47 18.38
CA SER A 157 -15.79 22.21 18.75
C SER A 157 -16.68 22.49 17.54
N VAL A 158 -17.99 22.60 17.75
CA VAL A 158 -18.97 22.88 16.67
C VAL A 158 -18.56 24.08 15.83
N LYS A 159 -18.16 25.19 16.48
CA LYS A 159 -17.69 26.40 15.79
C LYS A 159 -16.47 26.14 14.90
N ASN A 160 -15.49 25.37 15.39
CA ASN A 160 -14.29 25.08 14.61
C ASN A 160 -14.59 24.09 13.47
N LEU A 161 -15.55 23.17 13.67
CA LEU A 161 -16.03 22.28 12.63
C LEU A 161 -16.75 23.04 11.51
N GLU A 162 -17.59 24.02 11.85
CA GLU A 162 -18.25 24.91 10.87
C GLU A 162 -17.23 25.73 10.06
N ILE A 163 -16.18 26.24 10.72
CA ILE A 163 -15.09 26.95 10.05
C ILE A 163 -14.34 26.01 9.10
N PHE A 164 -14.04 24.79 9.55
CA PHE A 164 -13.38 23.78 8.73
C PHE A 164 -14.23 23.43 7.51
N GLU A 165 -15.53 23.19 7.68
CA GLU A 165 -16.45 22.89 6.59
C GLU A 165 -16.55 24.05 5.59
N GLY A 166 -16.66 25.29 6.08
CA GLY A 166 -16.66 26.49 5.23
C GLY A 166 -15.38 26.59 4.39
N ASN A 167 -14.22 26.40 5.01
CA ASN A 167 -12.92 26.39 4.32
C ASN A 167 -12.84 25.24 3.31
N TYR A 168 -13.31 24.06 3.68
CA TYR A 168 -13.32 22.86 2.83
C TYR A 168 -14.09 23.11 1.53
N MET A 169 -15.28 23.73 1.63
CA MET A 169 -16.11 24.04 0.46
C MET A 169 -15.50 25.11 -0.47
N ILE A 170 -14.65 26.00 0.07
CA ILE A 170 -14.03 27.10 -0.68
C ILE A 170 -12.70 26.67 -1.32
N THR A 171 -11.90 25.89 -0.60
CA THR A 171 -10.53 25.52 -0.98
C THR A 171 -10.48 24.31 -1.92
N SER A 172 -11.41 23.36 -1.80
CA SER A 172 -11.44 22.14 -2.63
C SER A 172 -11.90 22.45 -4.07
N PRO A 173 -11.00 22.43 -5.07
CA PRO A 173 -11.31 22.91 -6.43
C PRO A 173 -12.44 22.12 -7.10
N GLU A 174 -12.49 20.82 -6.89
CA GLU A 174 -13.49 19.92 -7.42
C GLU A 174 -14.90 20.19 -6.86
N ILE A 175 -14.98 20.67 -5.62
CA ILE A 175 -16.25 21.06 -4.99
C ILE A 175 -16.67 22.42 -5.54
N LYS A 176 -15.77 23.40 -5.47
CA LYS A 176 -15.99 24.77 -5.94
C LYS A 176 -16.43 24.81 -7.41
N ASN A 177 -15.79 24.00 -8.25
CA ASN A 177 -16.05 23.96 -9.69
C ASN A 177 -17.13 22.93 -10.09
N LYS A 178 -17.86 22.35 -9.14
CA LYS A 178 -18.90 21.33 -9.36
C LYS A 178 -18.39 20.10 -10.15
N GLY A 179 -17.09 19.81 -10.06
CA GLY A 179 -16.41 18.70 -10.72
C GLY A 179 -16.33 17.41 -9.88
N PHE A 180 -16.71 17.47 -8.60
CA PHE A 180 -16.57 16.37 -7.64
C PHE A 180 -17.08 15.02 -8.16
N ASN A 181 -18.31 14.96 -8.69
CA ASN A 181 -18.89 13.70 -9.18
C ASN A 181 -18.08 13.10 -10.35
N LYS A 182 -17.56 13.96 -11.26
CA LYS A 182 -16.73 13.51 -12.38
C LYS A 182 -15.38 12.98 -11.89
N MET A 183 -14.78 13.69 -10.93
CA MET A 183 -13.54 13.25 -10.28
C MET A 183 -13.74 11.90 -9.59
N CYS A 184 -14.86 11.70 -8.87
CA CYS A 184 -15.14 10.44 -8.19
C CYS A 184 -15.14 9.24 -9.14
N VAL A 185 -15.76 9.40 -10.31
CA VAL A 185 -15.77 8.35 -11.35
C VAL A 185 -14.35 8.05 -11.85
N ILE A 186 -13.54 9.08 -12.07
CA ILE A 186 -12.15 8.92 -12.53
C ILE A 186 -11.34 8.15 -11.47
N TYR A 187 -11.37 8.60 -10.21
CA TYR A 187 -10.60 7.97 -9.15
C TYR A 187 -11.06 6.55 -8.86
N ASN A 188 -12.36 6.28 -8.85
CA ASN A 188 -12.87 4.92 -8.65
C ASN A 188 -12.37 3.97 -9.75
N ASN A 189 -12.40 4.40 -11.03
CA ASN A 189 -11.88 3.59 -12.12
C ASN A 189 -10.38 3.36 -11.98
N LEU A 190 -9.60 4.39 -11.63
CA LEU A 190 -8.16 4.26 -11.42
C LEU A 190 -7.80 3.26 -10.33
N VAL A 191 -8.55 3.26 -9.22
CA VAL A 191 -8.30 2.34 -8.11
C VAL A 191 -8.79 0.93 -8.44
N ILE A 192 -9.88 0.77 -9.19
CA ILE A 192 -10.32 -0.53 -9.71
C ILE A 192 -9.25 -1.11 -10.64
N ASP A 193 -8.74 -0.33 -11.60
CA ASP A 193 -7.69 -0.75 -12.52
C ASP A 193 -6.40 -1.11 -11.77
N TYR A 194 -6.06 -0.35 -10.73
CA TYR A 194 -4.92 -0.63 -9.86
C TYR A 194 -5.04 -2.00 -9.18
N HIS A 195 -6.19 -2.29 -8.55
CA HIS A 195 -6.43 -3.59 -7.92
C HIS A 195 -6.50 -4.74 -8.93
N ALA A 196 -7.06 -4.50 -10.12
CA ALA A 196 -7.07 -5.49 -11.19
C ALA A 196 -5.64 -5.88 -11.61
N ASN A 197 -4.75 -4.90 -11.78
CA ASN A 197 -3.34 -5.15 -12.12
C ASN A 197 -2.59 -5.92 -11.00
N ILE A 198 -2.89 -5.65 -9.73
CA ILE A 198 -2.33 -6.42 -8.61
C ILE A 198 -2.78 -7.88 -8.69
N MET A 199 -4.10 -8.11 -8.85
CA MET A 199 -4.64 -9.47 -8.96
C MET A 199 -4.09 -10.23 -10.18
N GLU A 200 -3.93 -9.56 -11.32
CA GLU A 200 -3.35 -10.18 -12.52
C GLU A 200 -1.90 -10.62 -12.28
N LYS A 201 -1.11 -9.79 -11.58
CA LYS A 201 0.26 -10.14 -11.23
C LYS A 201 0.32 -11.32 -10.25
N GLU A 202 -0.52 -11.30 -9.21
CA GLU A 202 -0.61 -12.43 -8.26
C GLU A 202 -1.03 -13.73 -8.95
N LEU A 203 -1.93 -13.65 -9.93
CA LEU A 203 -2.36 -14.80 -10.72
C LEU A 203 -1.24 -15.36 -11.59
N GLU A 204 -0.43 -14.50 -12.21
CA GLU A 204 0.74 -14.92 -13.00
C GLU A 204 1.82 -15.57 -12.12
N ASP A 205 2.07 -15.01 -10.93
CA ASP A 205 3.00 -15.56 -9.95
C ASP A 205 2.52 -16.96 -9.49
N LEU A 206 1.22 -17.11 -9.19
CA LEU A 206 0.62 -18.40 -8.83
C LEU A 206 0.67 -19.41 -9.98
N SER A 207 0.40 -18.97 -11.22
CA SER A 207 0.49 -19.80 -12.42
C SER A 207 1.90 -20.38 -12.59
N THR A 208 2.91 -19.53 -12.43
CA THR A 208 4.33 -19.93 -12.47
C THR A 208 4.65 -20.96 -11.39
N ILE A 209 4.23 -20.73 -10.14
CA ILE A 209 4.43 -21.66 -9.02
C ILE A 209 3.77 -23.02 -9.31
N ILE A 210 2.54 -23.02 -9.84
CA ILE A 210 1.81 -24.25 -10.18
C ILE A 210 2.52 -25.02 -11.29
N GLN A 211 3.02 -24.33 -12.31
CA GLN A 211 3.75 -24.97 -13.41
C GLN A 211 5.06 -25.60 -12.92
N ASP A 212 5.82 -24.89 -12.09
CA ASP A 212 7.04 -25.44 -11.49
C ASP A 212 6.72 -26.68 -10.63
N LYS A 213 5.67 -26.65 -9.80
CA LYS A 213 5.23 -27.84 -9.03
C LYS A 213 4.89 -29.02 -9.93
N LYS A 214 4.17 -28.80 -11.04
CA LYS A 214 3.84 -29.86 -12.02
C LYS A 214 5.09 -30.45 -12.66
N ASN A 215 6.07 -29.60 -13.01
CA ASN A 215 7.33 -30.03 -13.58
C ASN A 215 8.11 -30.90 -12.58
N VAL A 216 8.16 -30.50 -11.31
CA VAL A 216 8.81 -31.29 -10.24
C VAL A 216 8.11 -32.62 -9.98
N ILE A 217 6.77 -32.65 -9.93
CA ILE A 217 6.01 -33.90 -9.84
C ILE A 217 6.34 -34.82 -11.03
N THR A 218 6.36 -34.28 -12.24
CA THR A 218 6.71 -35.06 -13.44
C THR A 218 8.12 -35.66 -13.31
N LEU A 219 9.10 -34.86 -12.87
CA LEU A 219 10.46 -35.34 -12.60
C LEU A 219 10.49 -36.45 -11.54
N THR A 220 9.74 -36.32 -10.43
CA THR A 220 9.67 -37.40 -9.42
C THR A 220 9.15 -38.71 -9.97
N THR A 221 8.20 -38.66 -10.91
CA THR A 221 7.67 -39.88 -11.54
C THR A 221 8.65 -40.53 -12.52
N LEU A 222 9.62 -39.77 -13.04
CA LEU A 222 10.64 -40.28 -13.95
C LEU A 222 11.77 -41.03 -13.24
N LEU A 223 11.99 -40.82 -11.93
CA LEU A 223 13.04 -41.53 -11.18
C LEU A 223 12.91 -43.05 -11.22
N ASP A 224 11.69 -43.56 -11.30
CA ASP A 224 11.46 -45.01 -11.23
C ASP A 224 11.70 -45.69 -12.60
N LYS A 225 12.15 -44.94 -13.61
CA LYS A 225 12.51 -45.49 -14.92
C LYS A 225 13.93 -46.03 -14.93
N GLU A 226 14.09 -47.17 -15.58
CA GLU A 226 15.39 -47.79 -15.88
C GLU A 226 16.31 -46.77 -16.57
N ASP A 227 17.58 -46.75 -16.18
CA ASP A 227 18.63 -45.81 -16.61
C ASP A 227 18.48 -44.33 -16.19
N MET A 228 17.43 -43.95 -15.43
CA MET A 228 17.31 -42.60 -14.90
C MET A 228 18.16 -42.42 -13.63
N ASN A 229 19.20 -41.58 -13.70
CA ASN A 229 20.02 -41.22 -12.54
C ASN A 229 19.89 -39.73 -12.17
N GLY A 230 20.44 -39.35 -11.01
CA GLY A 230 20.31 -37.99 -10.48
C GLY A 230 20.90 -36.90 -11.38
N ASP A 231 21.97 -37.19 -12.11
CA ASP A 231 22.62 -36.23 -13.01
C ASP A 231 21.74 -35.93 -14.24
N ILE A 232 21.14 -36.95 -14.84
CA ILE A 232 20.21 -36.80 -15.97
C ILE A 232 18.97 -36.01 -15.53
N LEU A 233 18.43 -36.31 -14.35
CA LEU A 233 17.30 -35.57 -13.78
C LEU A 233 17.63 -34.10 -13.55
N MET A 234 18.83 -33.79 -13.06
CA MET A 234 19.27 -32.42 -12.84
C MET A 234 19.37 -31.65 -14.15
N ILE A 235 19.87 -32.29 -15.21
CA ILE A 235 19.90 -31.70 -16.55
C ILE A 235 18.49 -31.40 -17.04
N ILE A 236 17.55 -32.35 -16.92
CA ILE A 236 16.16 -32.16 -17.36
C ILE A 236 15.50 -31.04 -16.54
N TYR A 237 15.69 -31.04 -15.23
CA TYR A 237 15.15 -30.04 -14.32
C TYR A 237 15.58 -28.62 -14.66
N ASN A 238 16.87 -28.38 -14.89
CA ASN A 238 17.41 -27.07 -15.26
C ASN A 238 16.81 -26.53 -16.57
N ASN A 239 16.18 -27.39 -17.38
CA ASN A 239 15.49 -27.00 -18.62
C ASN A 239 13.97 -26.83 -18.45
N LEU A 240 13.36 -27.41 -17.41
CA LEU A 240 11.90 -27.39 -17.22
C LEU A 240 11.43 -26.37 -16.19
N VAL A 241 12.23 -26.09 -15.16
CA VAL A 241 11.82 -25.27 -14.03
C VAL A 241 12.36 -23.85 -14.18
N SER A 242 11.56 -22.86 -13.79
CA SER A 242 11.99 -21.46 -13.77
C SER A 242 13.20 -21.25 -12.83
N THR A 243 13.92 -20.12 -12.93
CA THR A 243 15.05 -19.84 -12.03
C THR A 243 14.63 -19.76 -10.55
N ASP A 244 13.43 -19.29 -10.26
CA ASP A 244 12.92 -19.21 -8.89
C ASP A 244 12.34 -20.52 -8.41
N GLY A 245 11.66 -21.25 -9.29
CA GLY A 245 11.33 -22.66 -9.07
C GLY A 245 12.58 -23.48 -8.79
N ASP A 246 13.70 -23.18 -9.46
CA ASP A 246 14.95 -23.90 -9.24
C ASP A 246 15.38 -23.73 -7.78
N LYS A 247 15.57 -22.48 -7.37
CA LYS A 247 15.95 -22.16 -5.98
C LYS A 247 14.99 -22.77 -4.96
N LYS A 248 13.69 -22.72 -5.23
CA LYS A 248 12.65 -23.20 -4.31
C LYS A 248 12.66 -24.72 -4.15
N TYR A 249 12.80 -25.48 -5.23
CA TYR A 249 12.62 -26.93 -5.23
C TYR A 249 13.93 -27.73 -5.26
N LYS A 250 15.09 -27.08 -5.41
CA LYS A 250 16.42 -27.72 -5.47
C LYS A 250 16.70 -28.70 -4.33
N ASP A 251 16.39 -28.32 -3.09
CA ASP A 251 16.65 -29.16 -1.92
C ASP A 251 15.74 -30.39 -1.86
N ILE A 252 14.51 -30.26 -2.34
CA ILE A 252 13.60 -31.40 -2.50
C ILE A 252 14.16 -32.31 -3.57
N ILE A 253 14.57 -31.76 -4.71
CA ILE A 253 15.05 -32.51 -5.88
C ILE A 253 16.31 -33.31 -5.60
N ASN A 254 17.28 -32.70 -4.93
CA ASN A 254 18.51 -33.38 -4.51
C ASN A 254 18.26 -34.59 -3.61
N LYS A 255 17.09 -34.67 -2.95
CA LYS A 255 16.72 -35.73 -2.01
C LYS A 255 15.71 -36.74 -2.59
N ILE A 256 15.20 -36.54 -3.82
CA ILE A 256 14.15 -37.40 -4.41
C ILE A 256 14.59 -38.89 -4.47
N GLY A 257 15.89 -39.18 -4.55
CA GLY A 257 16.41 -40.55 -4.51
C GLY A 257 16.20 -41.32 -3.20
N ASN A 258 15.90 -40.63 -2.08
CA ASN A 258 15.89 -41.23 -0.73
C ASN A 258 14.51 -41.48 -0.11
N TYR A 259 13.41 -41.04 -0.75
CA TYR A 259 12.06 -41.10 -0.18
C TYR A 259 11.16 -42.13 -0.87
N GLY A 260 10.05 -42.56 -0.25
CA GLY A 260 8.99 -43.29 -0.94
C GLY A 260 8.12 -42.38 -1.84
N ARG A 261 7.51 -42.91 -2.91
CA ARG A 261 6.74 -42.11 -3.89
C ARG A 261 5.64 -41.22 -3.27
N LEU A 262 4.92 -41.74 -2.27
CA LEU A 262 3.86 -40.99 -1.57
C LEU A 262 4.42 -39.85 -0.70
N GLU A 263 5.52 -40.11 -0.01
CA GLU A 263 6.19 -39.13 0.86
C GLU A 263 6.81 -37.99 0.04
N ARG A 264 7.36 -38.30 -1.15
CA ARG A 264 7.86 -37.29 -2.11
C ARG A 264 6.77 -36.34 -2.58
N ASN A 265 5.64 -36.89 -3.04
CA ASN A 265 4.52 -36.09 -3.50
C ASN A 265 3.95 -35.20 -2.39
N ALA A 266 3.91 -35.70 -1.15
CA ALA A 266 3.49 -34.90 0.00
C ALA A 266 4.42 -33.71 0.26
N GLN A 267 5.75 -33.89 0.18
CA GLN A 267 6.70 -32.79 0.35
C GLN A 267 6.59 -31.73 -0.74
N ILE A 268 6.39 -32.12 -2.01
CA ILE A 268 6.21 -31.15 -3.11
C ILE A 268 4.91 -30.35 -2.96
N LEU A 269 3.84 -31.00 -2.51
CA LEU A 269 2.57 -30.32 -2.28
C LEU A 269 2.65 -29.32 -1.12
N ALA A 270 3.44 -29.64 -0.09
CA ALA A 270 3.61 -28.84 1.12
C ALA A 270 4.59 -27.65 1.00
N ALA A 271 5.51 -27.67 0.03
CA ALA A 271 6.47 -26.59 -0.25
C ALA A 271 5.85 -25.46 -1.09
#